data_AF-A0A3C0PDT8-F1
#
_entry.id   AF-A0A3C0PDT8-F1
#
_cell.length_a   1.000
_cell.length_b   1.000
_cell.length_c   1.000
_cell.angle_alpha   90.00
_cell.angle_beta   90.00
_cell.angle_gamma   90.00
#
_symmetry.space_group_name_H-M   'P 1'
#
loop_
_entity.id
_entity.type
_entity.pdbx_description
1 polymer ?
#
loop_
_entity_poly.entity_id
_entity_poly.type
_entity_poly.pdbx_seq_one_letter_code
_entity_poly.pdbx_strand_id
1 'polypeptide(L)'
;MKTIKFYSQLFFFLLFTASFFIAVSYPLAYTLDCRWLLRINPLPVLLTFIASRKIIMGSAVLLIAVCAITVIFGRVFCGFFCPLGATIDFVDNVFFKKVDMEKRRPPQHIQKLKYILLTILITIAAGGVLFPLFTDPVSLFTRIATVFAYPLSAITGSLITPLQNLISAEHTNIPLFYGSAGTGLVFFAIISGAYWDRRFWCQYICPSGAFLGLLSRFALFRRNISGKDCTFCGACVKICPTRAINKSNPDKTLTSECILCGKCTALQKECRTFSITTKKNILKQSLGPDAGKRGFLAGIAAGAMMLPVLKADAMSRRDNTGRLIRPPGAIPETFFNSRCIACGQCMKVCPANALQPCVMADGFFRMATPKVVPRIGGCEEKCHICGHVCPTGAIRKLTHEEKRFAKIGTAVVDRNRCIAWEQNKECLVCVEVCPYNAIESVTVETTKGRFTVPVVDEDLCMGCGMCEQQCPVFDTAAIVVYKFGENRIVYGSYISEARKKNMLEKRNSSDSPDNTGFETKASHLGSDVKKLPPGSIDKNDHGGTSSGGFSF
;
A
#
# COMPACT_ATOMS: atom_id res chain seq x y z
N MET A 1 -23.95 10.14 24.73
CA MET A 1 -22.71 9.47 24.24
C MET A 1 -22.94 8.28 23.30
N LYS A 2 -23.75 7.25 23.65
CA LYS A 2 -23.99 6.09 22.76
C LYS A 2 -24.52 6.51 21.37
N THR A 3 -25.52 7.38 21.36
CA THR A 3 -26.12 7.94 20.14
C THR A 3 -25.13 8.77 19.33
N ILE A 4 -24.39 9.66 20.02
CA ILE A 4 -23.32 10.49 19.41
C ILE A 4 -22.27 9.60 18.72
N LYS A 5 -21.84 8.52 19.38
CA LYS A 5 -20.90 7.57 18.80
C LYS A 5 -21.43 6.96 17.52
N PHE A 6 -22.68 6.49 17.52
CA PHE A 6 -23.28 5.87 16.34
C PHE A 6 -23.31 6.82 15.14
N TYR A 7 -23.83 8.04 15.32
CA TYR A 7 -23.89 9.02 14.23
C TYR A 7 -22.49 9.46 13.78
N SER A 8 -21.55 9.64 14.69
CA SER A 8 -20.16 9.96 14.34
C SER A 8 -19.49 8.83 13.55
N GLN A 9 -19.64 7.57 13.97
CA GLN A 9 -19.11 6.42 13.25
C GLN A 9 -19.72 6.32 11.84
N LEU A 10 -21.04 6.50 11.73
CA LEU A 10 -21.73 6.46 10.45
C LEU A 10 -21.24 7.59 9.53
N PHE A 11 -21.14 8.82 10.04
CA PHE A 11 -20.64 9.96 9.30
C PHE A 11 -19.22 9.74 8.77
N PHE A 12 -18.28 9.34 9.64
CA PHE A 12 -16.89 9.11 9.20
C PHE A 12 -16.76 7.89 8.29
N PHE A 13 -17.57 6.85 8.47
CA PHE A 13 -17.60 5.70 7.57
C PHE A 13 -18.09 6.10 6.18
N LEU A 14 -19.19 6.85 6.08
CA LEU A 14 -19.72 7.36 4.82
C LEU A 14 -18.76 8.36 4.16
N LEU A 15 -18.13 9.24 4.93
CA LEU A 15 -17.11 10.16 4.44
C LEU A 15 -15.91 9.39 3.86
N PHE A 16 -15.50 8.31 4.53
CA PHE A 16 -14.40 7.45 4.06
C PHE A 16 -14.78 6.72 2.78
N THR A 17 -15.96 6.10 2.71
CA THR A 17 -16.39 5.37 1.52
C THR A 17 -16.64 6.31 0.35
N ALA A 18 -17.26 7.47 0.57
CA ALA A 18 -17.43 8.50 -0.44
C ALA A 18 -16.07 9.03 -0.94
N SER A 19 -15.14 9.36 -0.03
CA SER A 19 -13.78 9.75 -0.42
C SER A 19 -13.10 8.65 -1.24
N PHE A 20 -13.20 7.40 -0.80
CA PHE A 20 -12.62 6.27 -1.51
C PHE A 20 -13.21 6.08 -2.91
N PHE A 21 -14.53 6.03 -3.09
CA PHE A 21 -15.15 5.75 -4.39
C PHE A 21 -15.20 6.96 -5.33
N ILE A 22 -15.33 8.16 -4.80
CA ILE A 22 -15.49 9.40 -5.59
C ILE A 22 -14.15 10.12 -5.73
N ALA A 23 -13.55 10.51 -4.60
CA ALA A 23 -12.39 11.40 -4.60
C ALA A 23 -11.08 10.69 -5.00
N VAL A 24 -10.94 9.40 -4.67
CA VAL A 24 -9.79 8.55 -5.07
C VAL A 24 -10.10 7.83 -6.38
N SER A 25 -10.62 8.55 -7.36
CA SER A 25 -10.89 8.02 -8.70
C SER A 25 -10.29 8.97 -9.73
N TYR A 26 -9.78 8.40 -10.82
CA TYR A 26 -9.33 9.21 -11.95
C TYR A 26 -10.56 9.83 -12.64
N PRO A 27 -10.53 11.12 -13.05
CA PRO A 27 -9.46 12.12 -12.88
C PRO A 27 -9.60 12.96 -11.59
N LEU A 28 -10.67 12.79 -10.81
CA LEU A 28 -11.01 13.61 -9.64
C LEU A 28 -9.91 13.69 -8.57
N ALA A 29 -9.04 12.67 -8.47
CA ALA A 29 -7.95 12.68 -7.50
C ALA A 29 -6.86 13.73 -7.80
N TYR A 30 -6.89 14.41 -8.95
CA TYR A 30 -6.04 15.58 -9.21
C TYR A 30 -6.49 16.82 -8.43
N THR A 31 -7.79 17.00 -8.23
CA THR A 31 -8.38 18.20 -7.62
C THR A 31 -8.60 18.03 -6.13
N LEU A 32 -9.07 16.84 -5.70
CA LEU A 32 -9.36 16.55 -4.30
C LEU A 32 -8.16 15.89 -3.60
N ASP A 33 -7.54 16.59 -2.65
CA ASP A 33 -6.48 16.00 -1.83
C ASP A 33 -7.06 14.95 -0.86
N CYS A 34 -6.94 13.68 -1.22
CA CYS A 34 -7.44 12.56 -0.42
C CYS A 34 -6.44 12.06 0.63
N ARG A 35 -5.23 12.64 0.70
CA ARG A 35 -4.14 12.13 1.56
C ARG A 35 -4.45 12.29 3.05
N TRP A 36 -5.29 13.26 3.42
CA TRP A 36 -5.63 13.55 4.82
C TRP A 36 -6.26 12.33 5.51
N LEU A 37 -7.04 11.52 4.78
CA LEU A 37 -7.74 10.34 5.28
C LEU A 37 -6.76 9.27 5.81
N LEU A 38 -5.62 9.12 5.15
CA LEU A 38 -4.56 8.20 5.59
C LEU A 38 -3.62 8.85 6.62
N ARG A 39 -3.41 10.17 6.54
CA ARG A 39 -2.56 10.93 7.47
C ARG A 39 -3.18 11.12 8.85
N ILE A 40 -4.50 10.96 9.00
CA ILE A 40 -5.18 11.03 10.30
C ILE A 40 -4.76 9.89 11.24
N ASN A 41 -4.21 8.79 10.71
CA ASN A 41 -3.77 7.69 11.53
C ASN A 41 -2.36 7.97 12.09
N PRO A 42 -2.22 8.12 13.42
CA PRO A 42 -0.98 8.64 13.98
C PRO A 42 0.16 7.61 13.96
N LEU A 43 -0.13 6.31 14.06
CA LEU A 43 0.93 5.31 14.16
C LEU A 43 1.75 5.17 12.86
N PRO A 44 1.16 5.02 11.65
CA PRO A 44 1.94 4.96 10.42
C PRO A 44 2.77 6.20 10.18
N VAL A 45 2.25 7.38 10.52
CA VAL A 45 2.99 8.65 10.40
C VAL A 45 4.21 8.62 11.31
N LEU A 46 4.03 8.25 12.58
CA LEU A 46 5.13 8.13 13.54
C LEU A 46 6.17 7.10 13.08
N LEU A 47 5.75 5.90 12.69
CA LEU A 47 6.66 4.85 12.22
C LEU A 47 7.39 5.28 10.94
N THR A 48 6.74 6.00 10.03
CA THR A 48 7.37 6.55 8.83
C THR A 48 8.42 7.60 9.19
N PHE A 49 8.17 8.46 10.18
CA PHE A 49 9.16 9.45 10.63
C PHE A 49 10.38 8.78 11.27
N ILE A 50 10.15 7.74 12.07
CA ILE A 50 11.22 6.95 12.69
C ILE A 50 12.04 6.21 11.60
N ALA A 51 11.37 5.52 10.68
CA ALA A 51 12.02 4.71 9.65
C ALA A 51 12.76 5.55 8.61
N SER A 52 12.12 6.61 8.10
CA SER A 52 12.71 7.46 7.06
C SER A 52 13.63 8.55 7.61
N ARG A 53 13.70 8.70 8.94
CA ARG A 53 14.45 9.76 9.67
C ARG A 53 14.08 11.18 9.21
N LYS A 54 12.86 11.37 8.71
CA LYS A 54 12.39 12.62 8.11
C LYS A 54 10.97 12.94 8.54
N ILE A 55 10.75 14.21 8.86
CA ILE A 55 9.44 14.72 9.28
C ILE A 55 8.74 15.32 8.06
N ILE A 56 7.60 14.76 7.69
CA ILE A 56 6.74 15.30 6.63
C ILE A 56 5.74 16.24 7.30
N MET A 57 5.97 17.55 7.17
CA MET A 57 5.25 18.59 7.93
C MET A 57 3.73 18.44 7.89
N GLY A 58 3.14 18.23 6.71
CA GLY A 58 1.68 18.08 6.57
C GLY A 58 1.09 16.90 7.36
N SER A 59 1.84 15.81 7.55
CA SER A 59 1.42 14.69 8.40
C SER A 59 1.78 14.89 9.88
N ALA A 60 2.80 15.70 10.18
CA ALA A 60 3.21 15.98 11.56
C ALA A 60 2.13 16.78 12.31
N VAL A 61 1.51 17.76 11.65
CA VAL A 61 0.40 18.54 12.23
C VAL A 61 -0.78 17.64 12.62
N LEU A 62 -1.19 16.74 11.72
CA LEU A 62 -2.29 15.79 11.99
C LEU A 62 -1.93 14.78 13.08
N LEU A 63 -0.69 14.29 13.11
CA LEU A 63 -0.18 13.43 14.18
C LEU A 63 -0.30 14.12 15.53
N ILE A 64 0.18 15.36 15.66
CA ILE A 64 0.13 16.14 16.91
C ILE A 64 -1.32 16.37 17.32
N ALA A 65 -2.19 16.78 16.38
CA ALA A 65 -3.60 17.03 16.65
C ALA A 65 -4.31 15.78 17.19
N VAL A 66 -4.13 14.62 16.54
CA VAL A 66 -4.76 13.36 16.98
C VAL A 66 -4.19 12.89 18.33
N CYS A 67 -2.89 13.04 18.55
CA CYS A 67 -2.26 12.75 19.86
C CYS A 67 -2.82 13.66 20.96
N ALA A 68 -2.97 14.96 20.71
CA ALA A 68 -3.54 15.92 21.65
C ALA A 68 -5.00 15.58 21.98
N ILE A 69 -5.83 15.31 20.96
CA ILE A 69 -7.21 14.84 21.14
C ILE A 69 -7.23 13.55 21.97
N THR A 70 -6.27 12.65 21.76
CA THR A 70 -6.18 11.39 22.51
C THR A 70 -5.76 11.61 23.97
N VAL A 71 -4.94 12.61 24.27
CA VAL A 71 -4.59 12.98 25.65
C VAL A 71 -5.75 13.71 26.35
N ILE A 72 -6.61 14.41 25.62
CA ILE A 72 -7.78 15.08 26.21
C ILE A 72 -8.92 14.08 26.42
N PHE A 73 -9.30 13.34 25.36
CA PHE A 73 -10.48 12.49 25.33
C PHE A 73 -10.17 10.99 25.37
N GLY A 74 -8.92 10.55 25.47
CA GLY A 74 -8.59 9.12 25.40
C GLY A 74 -8.77 8.53 23.99
N ARG A 75 -9.04 7.22 23.88
CA ARG A 75 -9.09 6.51 22.58
C ARG A 75 -10.37 6.76 21.76
N VAL A 76 -10.80 8.01 21.61
CA VAL A 76 -11.98 8.37 20.81
C VAL A 76 -11.80 7.97 19.34
N PHE A 77 -10.58 8.08 18.79
CA PHE A 77 -10.31 7.70 17.40
C PHE A 77 -10.77 6.27 17.07
N CYS A 78 -10.41 5.29 17.90
CA CYS A 78 -10.81 3.89 17.71
C CYS A 78 -12.32 3.65 17.85
N GLY A 79 -13.02 4.51 18.60
CA GLY A 79 -14.45 4.41 18.85
C GLY A 79 -15.32 5.15 17.84
N PHE A 80 -14.86 6.28 17.30
CA PHE A 80 -15.70 7.24 16.57
C PHE A 80 -15.24 7.46 15.12
N PHE A 81 -13.94 7.40 14.85
CA PHE A 81 -13.37 7.80 13.54
C PHE A 81 -12.88 6.62 12.70
N CYS A 82 -12.41 5.53 13.34
CA CYS A 82 -11.77 4.42 12.64
C CYS A 82 -12.78 3.64 11.74
N PRO A 83 -12.57 3.57 10.41
CA PRO A 83 -13.49 2.89 9.49
C PRO A 83 -13.54 1.39 9.74
N LEU A 84 -12.39 0.74 9.96
CA LEU A 84 -12.32 -0.68 10.31
C LEU A 84 -13.09 -0.98 11.61
N GLY A 85 -13.01 -0.09 12.60
CA GLY A 85 -13.76 -0.22 13.84
C GLY A 85 -15.28 -0.09 13.66
N ALA A 86 -15.72 0.75 12.71
CA ALA A 86 -17.13 0.85 12.34
C ALA A 86 -17.62 -0.41 11.61
N THR A 87 -16.82 -0.96 10.68
CA THR A 87 -17.13 -2.22 9.98
C THR A 87 -17.27 -3.38 10.96
N ILE A 88 -16.34 -3.52 11.92
CA ILE A 88 -16.42 -4.59 12.93
C ILE A 88 -17.65 -4.39 13.84
N ASP A 89 -17.94 -3.17 14.30
CA ASP A 89 -19.14 -2.90 15.10
C ASP A 89 -20.44 -3.24 14.34
N PHE A 90 -20.47 -2.95 13.03
CA PHE A 90 -21.62 -3.28 12.18
C PHE A 90 -21.81 -4.79 12.09
N VAL A 91 -20.75 -5.52 11.75
CA VAL A 91 -20.79 -7.00 11.67
C VAL A 91 -21.14 -7.63 13.02
N ASP A 92 -20.52 -7.16 14.11
CA ASP A 92 -20.82 -7.62 15.48
C ASP A 92 -22.33 -7.50 15.80
N ASN A 93 -22.96 -6.40 15.39
CA ASN A 93 -24.37 -6.12 15.69
C ASN A 93 -25.35 -6.86 14.77
N VAL A 94 -24.97 -7.12 13.52
CA VAL A 94 -25.82 -7.81 12.53
C VAL A 94 -25.73 -9.32 12.68
N PHE A 95 -24.51 -9.87 12.71
CA PHE A 95 -24.29 -11.32 12.63
C PHE A 95 -24.06 -11.98 14.00
N PHE A 96 -23.39 -11.29 14.94
CA PHE A 96 -22.92 -11.91 16.18
C PHE A 96 -23.65 -11.44 17.44
N LYS A 97 -24.73 -10.66 17.31
CA LYS A 97 -25.46 -10.07 18.45
C LYS A 97 -26.03 -11.12 19.43
N LYS A 98 -26.44 -12.28 18.91
CA LYS A 98 -27.08 -13.38 19.67
C LYS A 98 -26.08 -14.45 20.14
N VAL A 99 -24.80 -14.34 19.79
CA VAL A 99 -23.80 -15.34 20.18
C VAL A 99 -23.41 -15.12 21.64
N ASP A 100 -23.56 -16.16 22.47
CA ASP A 100 -23.03 -16.14 23.84
C ASP A 100 -21.51 -16.24 23.82
N MET A 101 -20.85 -15.13 24.15
CA MET A 101 -19.40 -15.00 24.10
C MET A 101 -18.75 -15.28 25.45
N GLU A 102 -19.51 -15.41 26.54
CA GLU A 102 -18.93 -15.40 27.89
C GLU A 102 -17.96 -16.58 28.11
N LYS A 103 -18.24 -17.74 27.49
CA LYS A 103 -17.38 -18.94 27.54
C LYS A 103 -16.26 -18.97 26.51
N ARG A 104 -16.35 -18.19 25.43
CA ARG A 104 -15.42 -18.25 24.26
C ARG A 104 -14.34 -17.17 24.28
N ARG A 105 -14.48 -16.18 25.17
CA ARG A 105 -13.60 -15.02 25.24
C ARG A 105 -12.17 -15.43 25.57
N PRO A 106 -11.18 -15.02 24.74
CA PRO A 106 -9.78 -15.21 25.07
C PRO A 106 -9.41 -14.55 26.41
N PRO A 107 -8.47 -15.11 27.17
CA PRO A 107 -7.99 -14.51 28.42
C PRO A 107 -7.57 -13.05 28.25
N GLN A 108 -7.87 -12.20 29.25
CA GLN A 108 -7.55 -10.77 29.18
C GLN A 108 -6.05 -10.48 29.01
N HIS A 109 -5.17 -11.35 29.50
CA HIS A 109 -3.72 -11.17 29.35
C HIS A 109 -3.27 -11.13 27.88
N ILE A 110 -4.04 -11.72 26.94
CA ILE A 110 -3.71 -11.72 25.50
C ILE A 110 -3.80 -10.30 24.93
N GLN A 111 -4.54 -9.38 25.56
CA GLN A 111 -4.55 -7.97 25.17
C GLN A 111 -3.17 -7.29 25.28
N LYS A 112 -2.19 -7.92 25.95
CA LYS A 112 -0.79 -7.47 26.00
C LYS A 112 -0.10 -7.62 24.63
N LEU A 113 -0.56 -8.54 23.78
CA LEU A 113 0.05 -8.86 22.48
C LEU A 113 0.18 -7.63 21.56
N LYS A 114 -0.85 -6.80 21.42
CA LYS A 114 -0.77 -5.58 20.60
C LYS A 114 0.31 -4.59 21.05
N TYR A 115 0.67 -4.56 22.34
CA TYR A 115 1.76 -3.73 22.83
C TYR A 115 3.12 -4.34 22.51
N ILE A 116 3.24 -5.66 22.55
CA ILE A 116 4.42 -6.39 22.07
C ILE A 116 4.60 -6.15 20.57
N LEU A 117 3.53 -6.28 19.78
CA LEU A 117 3.54 -5.95 18.35
C LEU A 117 3.95 -4.49 18.11
N LEU A 118 3.41 -3.53 18.86
CA LEU A 118 3.83 -2.14 18.77
C LEU A 118 5.33 -1.97 19.03
N THR A 119 5.90 -2.60 20.06
CA THR A 119 7.33 -2.51 20.36
C THR A 119 8.20 -3.16 19.28
N ILE A 120 7.77 -4.28 18.70
CA ILE A 120 8.42 -4.91 17.56
C ILE A 120 8.48 -3.93 16.38
N LEU A 121 7.34 -3.29 16.06
CA LEU A 121 7.25 -2.35 14.94
C LEU A 121 8.08 -1.08 15.13
N ILE A 122 8.11 -0.52 16.34
CA ILE A 122 8.97 0.64 16.64
C ILE A 122 10.45 0.24 16.50
N THR A 123 10.82 -0.95 16.96
CA THR A 123 12.20 -1.45 16.85
C THR A 123 12.60 -1.65 15.39
N ILE A 124 11.73 -2.28 14.58
CA ILE A 124 11.96 -2.48 13.14
C ILE A 124 12.04 -1.14 12.41
N ALA A 125 11.11 -0.20 12.72
CA ALA A 125 11.13 1.15 12.17
C ALA A 125 12.41 1.90 12.55
N ALA A 126 12.90 1.78 13.79
CA ALA A 126 14.18 2.37 14.19
C ALA A 126 15.36 1.82 13.37
N GLY A 127 15.28 0.57 12.91
CA GLY A 127 16.21 -0.04 11.98
C GLY A 127 16.12 0.48 10.53
N GLY A 128 15.20 1.39 10.20
CA GLY A 128 15.02 2.00 8.87
C GLY A 128 14.04 1.27 7.95
N VAL A 129 13.26 0.35 8.51
CA VAL A 129 12.46 -0.62 7.78
C VAL A 129 11.00 -0.46 8.21
N LEU A 130 10.06 -0.22 7.29
CA LEU A 130 8.64 -0.10 7.61
C LEU A 130 7.87 -1.32 7.11
N PHE A 131 7.44 -2.23 8.00
CA PHE A 131 6.61 -3.37 7.60
C PHE A 131 5.12 -2.98 7.65
N PRO A 132 4.42 -2.80 6.51
CA PRO A 132 3.10 -2.19 6.51
C PRO A 132 1.95 -3.21 6.59
N LEU A 133 2.24 -4.52 6.54
CA LEU A 133 1.22 -5.51 6.16
C LEU A 133 0.03 -5.62 7.12
N PHE A 134 0.25 -5.53 8.44
CA PHE A 134 -0.82 -5.73 9.46
C PHE A 134 -0.87 -4.63 10.51
N THR A 135 -0.13 -3.55 10.29
CA THR A 135 0.24 -2.64 11.38
C THR A 135 -0.77 -1.53 11.61
N ASP A 136 -1.63 -1.28 10.61
CA ASP A 136 -2.46 -0.10 10.58
C ASP A 136 -3.91 -0.36 10.13
N PRO A 137 -4.94 -0.06 10.94
CA PRO A 137 -6.33 -0.36 10.58
C PRO A 137 -6.84 0.47 9.41
N VAL A 138 -6.35 1.69 9.20
CA VAL A 138 -6.83 2.59 8.13
C VAL A 138 -6.21 2.19 6.79
N SER A 139 -4.90 1.96 6.75
CA SER A 139 -4.17 1.50 5.56
C SER A 139 -4.59 0.09 5.16
N LEU A 140 -4.86 -0.78 6.15
CA LEU A 140 -5.42 -2.10 5.91
C LEU A 140 -6.83 -2.01 5.31
N PHE A 141 -7.69 -1.14 5.84
CA PHE A 141 -9.02 -0.91 5.30
C PHE A 141 -8.96 -0.37 3.87
N THR A 142 -8.12 0.64 3.57
CA THR A 142 -7.97 1.12 2.18
C THR A 142 -7.43 0.04 1.25
N ARG A 143 -6.48 -0.79 1.71
CA ARG A 143 -5.92 -1.86 0.90
C ARG A 143 -6.97 -2.91 0.57
N ILE A 144 -7.75 -3.35 1.56
CA ILE A 144 -8.87 -4.28 1.35
C ILE A 144 -9.90 -3.65 0.40
N ALA A 145 -10.21 -2.36 0.57
CA ALA A 145 -11.12 -1.65 -0.31
C ALA A 145 -10.60 -1.62 -1.76
N THR A 146 -9.31 -1.36 -1.98
CA THR A 146 -8.71 -1.31 -3.34
C THR A 146 -8.58 -2.69 -3.98
N VAL A 147 -8.01 -3.64 -3.27
CA VAL A 147 -7.59 -4.93 -3.86
C VAL A 147 -8.73 -5.96 -3.90
N PHE A 148 -9.76 -5.79 -3.05
CA PHE A 148 -10.87 -6.73 -2.93
C PHE A 148 -12.23 -6.09 -3.20
N ALA A 149 -12.60 -5.01 -2.50
CA ALA A 149 -13.96 -4.45 -2.62
C ALA A 149 -14.21 -3.72 -3.95
N TYR A 150 -13.22 -3.01 -4.47
CA TYR A 150 -13.34 -2.24 -5.72
C TYR A 150 -13.54 -3.15 -6.95
N PRO A 151 -12.75 -4.21 -7.18
CA PRO A 151 -13.02 -5.16 -8.27
C PRO A 151 -14.38 -5.84 -8.11
N LEU A 152 -14.76 -6.23 -6.88
CA LEU A 152 -16.07 -6.81 -6.60
C LEU A 152 -17.21 -5.84 -6.97
N SER A 153 -17.07 -4.56 -6.61
CA SER A 153 -18.06 -3.54 -6.95
C SER A 153 -18.20 -3.33 -8.46
N ALA A 154 -17.09 -3.40 -9.21
CA ALA A 154 -17.10 -3.33 -10.66
C ALA A 154 -17.85 -4.52 -11.27
N ILE A 155 -17.57 -5.74 -10.80
CA ILE A 155 -18.26 -6.97 -11.24
C ILE A 155 -19.77 -6.88 -10.95
N THR A 156 -20.17 -6.46 -9.74
CA THR A 156 -21.59 -6.33 -9.39
C THR A 156 -22.28 -5.24 -10.18
N GLY A 157 -21.61 -4.12 -10.48
CA GLY A 157 -22.15 -3.04 -11.30
C GLY A 157 -22.46 -3.54 -12.71
N SER A 158 -21.53 -4.27 -13.33
CA SER A 158 -21.72 -4.89 -14.65
C SER A 158 -22.91 -5.87 -14.71
N LEU A 159 -23.29 -6.48 -13.59
CA LEU A 159 -24.45 -7.38 -13.49
C LEU A 159 -25.79 -6.65 -13.32
N ILE A 160 -25.79 -5.47 -12.70
CA ILE A 160 -27.01 -4.75 -12.29
C ILE A 160 -27.52 -3.79 -13.39
N THR A 161 -26.64 -3.28 -14.27
CA THR A 161 -27.02 -2.32 -15.32
C THR A 161 -26.83 -2.90 -16.73
N PRO A 162 -27.70 -3.80 -17.21
CA PRO A 162 -27.64 -4.29 -18.60
C PRO A 162 -27.88 -3.16 -19.62
N LEU A 163 -28.58 -2.09 -19.22
CA LEU A 163 -28.89 -0.92 -20.05
C LEU A 163 -27.65 -0.07 -20.40
N GLN A 164 -26.63 -0.07 -19.54
CA GLN A 164 -25.41 0.71 -19.76
C GLN A 164 -24.52 0.08 -20.86
N ASN A 165 -24.58 -1.24 -21.00
CA ASN A 165 -23.90 -1.99 -22.06
C ASN A 165 -24.54 -1.81 -23.45
N LEU A 166 -25.79 -1.30 -23.53
CA LEU A 166 -26.47 -1.01 -24.79
C LEU A 166 -26.09 0.36 -25.38
N ILE A 167 -25.62 1.30 -24.55
CA ILE A 167 -25.34 2.70 -24.95
C ILE A 167 -23.82 2.96 -25.05
N SER A 168 -23.01 2.18 -24.34
CA SER A 168 -21.56 2.32 -24.38
C SER A 168 -20.93 0.95 -24.51
N ALA A 169 -20.49 0.60 -25.72
CA ALA A 169 -19.55 -0.50 -25.97
C ALA A 169 -18.15 -0.17 -25.41
N GLU A 170 -18.08 0.39 -24.21
CA GLU A 170 -16.84 0.67 -23.51
C GLU A 170 -16.52 -0.57 -22.68
N HIS A 171 -15.48 -1.31 -23.07
CA HIS A 171 -14.97 -2.44 -22.31
C HIS A 171 -14.74 -2.00 -20.86
N THR A 172 -15.63 -2.41 -19.95
CA THR A 172 -15.45 -2.23 -18.52
C THR A 172 -14.26 -3.08 -18.10
N ASN A 173 -13.07 -2.49 -18.12
CA ASN A 173 -11.85 -3.13 -17.63
C ASN A 173 -12.02 -3.40 -16.14
N ILE A 174 -12.40 -4.61 -15.76
CA ILE A 174 -12.50 -5.02 -14.36
C ILE A 174 -11.07 -5.08 -13.82
N PRO A 175 -10.70 -4.21 -12.87
CA PRO A 175 -9.33 -4.14 -12.40
C PRO A 175 -9.06 -5.29 -11.43
N LEU A 176 -8.60 -6.43 -11.94
CA LEU A 176 -8.21 -7.55 -11.09
C LEU A 176 -6.79 -7.31 -10.56
N PHE A 177 -6.63 -7.39 -9.24
CA PHE A 177 -5.34 -7.23 -8.59
C PHE A 177 -4.74 -8.57 -8.15
N TYR A 178 -3.41 -8.71 -8.28
CA TYR A 178 -2.70 -9.85 -7.72
C TYR A 178 -2.89 -9.93 -6.19
N GLY A 179 -3.00 -11.16 -5.65
CA GLY A 179 -3.19 -11.35 -4.21
C GLY A 179 -4.56 -10.87 -3.67
N SER A 180 -5.55 -10.66 -4.55
CA SER A 180 -6.93 -10.32 -4.18
C SER A 180 -7.56 -11.35 -3.24
N ALA A 181 -7.43 -12.64 -3.57
CA ALA A 181 -7.89 -13.74 -2.72
C ALA A 181 -7.24 -13.72 -1.33
N GLY A 182 -5.92 -13.55 -1.26
CA GLY A 182 -5.20 -13.47 0.02
C GLY A 182 -5.61 -12.27 0.87
N THR A 183 -5.83 -11.11 0.23
CA THR A 183 -6.34 -9.91 0.92
C THR A 183 -7.78 -10.11 1.41
N GLY A 184 -8.62 -10.78 0.62
CA GLY A 184 -9.98 -11.18 1.00
C GLY A 184 -9.98 -12.12 2.22
N LEU A 185 -9.11 -13.15 2.23
CA LEU A 185 -8.97 -14.05 3.38
C LEU A 185 -8.58 -13.31 4.65
N VAL A 186 -7.65 -12.35 4.57
CA VAL A 186 -7.29 -11.49 5.72
C VAL A 186 -8.49 -10.69 6.22
N PHE A 187 -9.29 -10.11 5.31
CA PHE A 187 -10.51 -9.40 5.69
C PHE A 187 -11.50 -10.31 6.42
N PHE A 188 -11.80 -11.49 5.86
CA PHE A 188 -12.69 -12.46 6.49
C PHE A 188 -12.16 -12.96 7.84
N ALA A 189 -10.85 -13.16 7.99
CA ALA A 189 -10.23 -13.53 9.26
C ALA A 189 -10.38 -12.43 10.34
N ILE A 190 -10.27 -11.16 9.96
CA ILE A 190 -10.47 -10.03 10.88
C ILE A 190 -11.93 -9.96 11.36
N ILE A 191 -12.86 -10.14 10.41
CA ILE A 191 -14.30 -10.11 10.69
C ILE A 191 -14.75 -11.35 11.49
N SER A 192 -14.24 -12.54 11.18
CA SER A 192 -14.55 -13.77 11.94
C SER A 192 -14.02 -13.72 13.37
N GLY A 193 -13.02 -12.88 13.66
CA GLY A 193 -12.60 -12.55 15.03
C GLY A 193 -13.75 -12.15 15.96
N ALA A 194 -14.79 -11.52 15.39
CA ALA A 194 -16.06 -11.19 16.08
C ALA A 194 -16.77 -12.39 16.71
N TYR A 195 -16.42 -13.62 16.31
CA TYR A 195 -16.95 -14.85 16.90
C TYR A 195 -16.44 -15.10 18.34
N TRP A 196 -15.20 -14.69 18.65
CA TRP A 196 -14.58 -14.92 19.96
C TRP A 196 -14.77 -13.76 20.93
N ASP A 197 -14.63 -12.53 20.45
CA ASP A 197 -14.85 -11.34 21.27
C ASP A 197 -15.23 -10.14 20.41
N ARG A 198 -15.99 -9.20 21.00
CA ARG A 198 -16.37 -7.97 20.31
C ARG A 198 -15.13 -7.15 20.00
N ARG A 199 -15.02 -6.59 18.79
CA ARG A 199 -13.83 -5.84 18.37
C ARG A 199 -12.51 -6.59 18.61
N PHE A 200 -12.47 -7.90 18.34
CA PHE A 200 -11.30 -8.76 18.52
C PHE A 200 -10.00 -8.13 18.01
N TRP A 201 -9.97 -7.67 16.75
CA TRP A 201 -8.80 -7.02 16.16
C TRP A 201 -8.28 -5.84 16.99
N CYS A 202 -9.19 -4.94 17.43
CA CYS A 202 -8.84 -3.78 18.23
C CYS A 202 -8.31 -4.15 19.64
N GLN A 203 -8.82 -5.25 20.21
CA GLN A 203 -8.45 -5.67 21.55
C GLN A 203 -7.08 -6.36 21.59
N TYR A 204 -6.75 -7.19 20.59
CA TYR A 204 -5.61 -8.11 20.69
C TYR A 204 -4.48 -7.85 19.69
N ILE A 205 -4.78 -7.33 18.49
CA ILE A 205 -3.80 -7.29 17.39
C ILE A 205 -3.41 -5.86 17.02
N CYS A 206 -4.38 -4.92 16.96
CA CYS A 206 -4.22 -3.57 16.42
C CYS A 206 -3.13 -2.74 17.12
N PRO A 207 -1.97 -2.48 16.48
CA PRO A 207 -0.89 -1.69 17.06
C PRO A 207 -1.24 -0.21 17.19
N SER A 208 -2.00 0.36 16.26
CA SER A 208 -2.47 1.76 16.37
C SER A 208 -3.36 1.96 17.60
N GLY A 209 -4.16 0.96 17.96
CA GLY A 209 -4.93 0.93 19.21
C GLY A 209 -4.02 0.88 20.44
N ALA A 210 -2.95 0.09 20.41
CA ALA A 210 -1.95 0.04 21.49
C ALA A 210 -1.25 1.40 21.68
N PHE A 211 -0.84 2.04 20.58
CA PHE A 211 -0.19 3.36 20.61
C PHE A 211 -1.09 4.43 21.24
N LEU A 212 -2.33 4.54 20.75
CA LEU A 212 -3.33 5.45 21.33
C LEU A 212 -3.66 5.10 22.79
N GLY A 213 -3.44 3.85 23.20
CA GLY A 213 -3.52 3.36 24.57
C GLY A 213 -2.48 3.85 25.53
N LEU A 214 -1.26 3.96 25.04
CA LEU A 214 -0.16 4.52 25.82
C LEU A 214 -0.40 6.00 26.06
N LEU A 215 -1.03 6.70 25.12
CA LEU A 215 -1.41 8.10 25.27
C LEU A 215 -2.66 8.28 26.15
N SER A 216 -3.68 7.42 26.01
CA SER A 216 -4.93 7.53 26.76
C SER A 216 -4.80 7.25 28.25
N ARG A 217 -3.65 6.78 28.74
CA ARG A 217 -3.36 6.72 30.18
C ARG A 217 -3.40 8.11 30.83
N PHE A 218 -3.10 9.15 30.05
CA PHE A 218 -3.13 10.55 30.46
C PHE A 218 -4.48 11.24 30.17
N ALA A 219 -5.48 10.51 29.66
CA ALA A 219 -6.77 11.06 29.27
C ALA A 219 -7.44 11.86 30.40
N LEU A 220 -7.79 13.12 30.14
CA LEU A 220 -8.50 13.95 31.11
C LEU A 220 -9.97 13.52 31.24
N PHE A 221 -10.63 13.29 30.11
CA PHE A 221 -12.02 12.87 30.06
C PHE A 221 -12.13 11.34 30.17
N ARG A 222 -12.77 10.86 31.25
CA ARG A 222 -12.84 9.43 31.58
C ARG A 222 -14.14 9.06 32.28
N ARG A 223 -14.35 7.75 32.45
CA ARG A 223 -15.45 7.20 33.24
C ARG A 223 -15.14 7.44 34.72
N ASN A 224 -15.98 8.21 35.40
CA ASN A 224 -15.98 8.39 36.84
C ASN A 224 -17.16 7.65 37.47
N ILE A 225 -16.96 7.19 38.70
CA ILE A 225 -17.94 6.44 39.46
C ILE A 225 -18.17 7.19 40.77
N SER A 226 -19.43 7.43 41.07
CA SER A 226 -19.82 7.98 42.37
C SER A 226 -19.74 6.85 43.38
N GLY A 227 -18.76 6.93 44.30
CA GLY A 227 -18.47 5.84 45.25
C GLY A 227 -19.64 5.53 46.20
N LYS A 228 -20.56 6.47 46.41
CA LYS A 228 -21.76 6.29 47.23
C LYS A 228 -22.88 5.52 46.51
N ASP A 229 -22.91 5.59 45.17
CA ASP A 229 -24.01 5.06 44.37
C ASP A 229 -23.67 3.70 43.73
N CYS A 230 -22.40 3.28 43.79
CA CYS A 230 -21.93 2.05 43.16
C CYS A 230 -22.21 0.81 44.02
N THR A 231 -23.20 0.01 43.63
CA THR A 231 -23.55 -1.26 44.30
C THR A 231 -22.76 -2.48 43.82
N PHE A 232 -21.63 -2.28 43.13
CA PHE A 232 -20.77 -3.37 42.61
C PHE A 232 -21.48 -4.44 41.75
N CYS A 233 -22.67 -4.14 41.20
CA CYS A 233 -23.52 -5.10 40.47
C CYS A 233 -22.94 -5.74 39.18
N GLY A 234 -21.74 -5.36 38.72
CA GLY A 234 -21.08 -5.94 37.55
C GLY A 234 -21.71 -5.67 36.17
N ALA A 235 -22.87 -5.02 36.08
CA ALA A 235 -23.57 -4.79 34.80
C ALA A 235 -22.72 -4.04 33.76
N CYS A 236 -21.93 -3.06 34.20
CA CYS A 236 -21.03 -2.31 33.33
C CYS A 236 -19.89 -3.18 32.77
N VAL A 237 -19.41 -4.17 33.53
CA VAL A 237 -18.37 -5.12 33.10
C VAL A 237 -18.90 -5.98 31.96
N LYS A 238 -20.12 -6.51 32.08
CA LYS A 238 -20.74 -7.38 31.07
C LYS A 238 -20.99 -6.66 29.74
N ILE A 239 -21.45 -5.41 29.78
CA ILE A 239 -21.80 -4.65 28.57
C ILE A 239 -20.58 -4.00 27.86
N CYS A 240 -19.42 -3.93 28.52
CA CYS A 240 -18.24 -3.26 27.98
C CYS A 240 -17.67 -4.02 26.76
N PRO A 241 -17.65 -3.42 25.55
CA PRO A 241 -17.24 -4.12 24.34
C PRO A 241 -15.73 -4.35 24.23
N THR A 242 -14.91 -3.65 25.03
CA THR A 242 -13.44 -3.80 25.04
C THR A 242 -12.90 -4.38 26.34
N ARG A 243 -13.79 -4.79 27.26
CA ARG A 243 -13.44 -5.29 28.59
C ARG A 243 -12.49 -4.37 29.37
N ALA A 244 -12.67 -3.07 29.21
CA ALA A 244 -11.88 -2.04 29.88
C ALA A 244 -12.21 -1.91 31.38
N ILE A 245 -13.28 -2.54 31.87
CA ILE A 245 -13.70 -2.43 33.28
C ILE A 245 -13.25 -3.69 34.01
N ASN A 246 -12.60 -3.52 35.16
CA ASN A 246 -12.09 -4.65 35.94
C ASN A 246 -13.25 -5.46 36.54
N LYS A 247 -13.14 -6.79 36.47
CA LYS A 247 -14.18 -7.73 36.92
C LYS A 247 -14.33 -7.76 38.44
N SER A 248 -13.22 -7.74 39.17
CA SER A 248 -13.18 -7.81 40.64
C SER A 248 -13.47 -6.45 41.28
N ASN A 249 -13.07 -5.35 40.63
CA ASN A 249 -13.34 -4.00 41.09
C ASN A 249 -13.88 -3.12 39.95
N PRO A 250 -15.22 -3.06 39.76
CA PRO A 250 -15.88 -2.28 38.71
C PRO A 250 -15.61 -0.76 38.76
N ASP A 251 -15.05 -0.26 39.87
CA ASP A 251 -14.64 1.14 40.04
C ASP A 251 -13.42 1.49 39.19
N LYS A 252 -12.57 0.50 38.94
CA LYS A 252 -11.35 0.66 38.17
C LYS A 252 -11.62 0.42 36.69
N THR A 253 -11.21 1.38 35.86
CA THR A 253 -11.30 1.30 34.40
C THR A 253 -9.90 1.40 33.81
N LEU A 254 -9.52 0.44 32.97
CA LEU A 254 -8.37 0.48 32.09
C LEU A 254 -8.58 1.58 31.05
N THR A 255 -8.01 2.76 31.31
CA THR A 255 -8.09 3.93 30.40
C THR A 255 -7.36 3.69 29.10
N SER A 256 -6.40 2.76 29.10
CA SER A 256 -5.85 2.20 27.88
C SER A 256 -6.99 1.62 27.05
N GLU A 257 -7.75 0.63 27.50
CA GLU A 257 -8.74 -0.06 26.67
C GLU A 257 -10.09 0.65 26.46
N CYS A 258 -10.40 1.68 27.24
CA CYS A 258 -11.68 2.39 27.12
C CYS A 258 -11.75 3.27 25.86
N ILE A 259 -12.73 2.98 24.99
CA ILE A 259 -13.01 3.76 23.76
C ILE A 259 -14.13 4.81 23.92
N LEU A 260 -14.51 5.13 25.16
CA LEU A 260 -15.58 6.09 25.49
C LEU A 260 -16.92 5.85 24.77
N CYS A 261 -17.31 4.59 24.58
CA CYS A 261 -18.50 4.27 23.79
C CYS A 261 -19.85 4.63 24.45
N GLY A 262 -19.87 5.00 25.73
CA GLY A 262 -21.10 5.34 26.44
C GLY A 262 -22.04 4.17 26.80
N LYS A 263 -21.70 2.93 26.46
CA LYS A 263 -22.59 1.77 26.73
C LYS A 263 -22.82 1.54 28.23
N CYS A 264 -21.81 1.75 29.08
CA CYS A 264 -21.92 1.56 30.53
C CYS A 264 -22.71 2.67 31.25
N THR A 265 -22.76 3.87 30.68
CA THR A 265 -23.55 5.01 31.23
C THR A 265 -24.97 5.05 30.66
N ALA A 266 -25.23 4.33 29.56
CA ALA A 266 -26.58 4.15 29.02
C ALA A 266 -27.42 3.11 29.79
N LEU A 267 -26.84 2.47 30.81
CA LEU A 267 -27.59 1.63 31.74
C LEU A 267 -28.38 2.53 32.70
N GLN A 268 -29.63 2.16 33.04
CA GLN A 268 -30.48 2.85 34.02
C GLN A 268 -29.96 2.70 35.47
N LYS A 269 -28.70 3.06 35.72
CA LYS A 269 -28.15 3.23 37.09
C LYS A 269 -27.21 4.42 37.09
N GLU A 270 -27.44 5.36 38.01
CA GLU A 270 -26.81 6.70 38.02
C GLU A 270 -25.37 6.74 38.56
N CYS A 271 -24.83 5.61 39.01
CA CYS A 271 -23.50 5.57 39.65
C CYS A 271 -22.29 5.81 38.75
N ARG A 272 -22.48 6.12 37.45
CA ARG A 272 -21.42 6.20 36.45
C ARG A 272 -21.66 7.39 35.53
N THR A 273 -20.68 8.28 35.43
CA THR A 273 -20.71 9.42 34.52
C THR A 273 -19.39 9.53 33.76
N PHE A 274 -19.40 10.22 32.62
CA PHE A 274 -18.16 10.65 31.98
C PHE A 274 -17.92 12.11 32.32
N SER A 275 -16.77 12.41 32.91
CA SER A 275 -16.41 13.78 33.29
C SER A 275 -14.90 13.99 33.24
N ILE A 276 -14.49 15.27 33.29
CA ILE A 276 -13.09 15.66 33.33
C ILE A 276 -12.55 15.40 34.74
N THR A 277 -11.46 14.64 34.83
CA THR A 277 -10.85 14.24 36.10
C THR A 277 -9.61 15.08 36.41
N THR A 278 -9.44 15.46 37.69
CA THR A 278 -8.28 16.20 38.19
C THR A 278 -7.02 15.31 38.30
N LYS A 279 -5.83 15.93 38.17
CA LYS A 279 -4.50 15.27 38.12
C LYS A 279 -4.26 14.23 39.23
N LYS A 280 -4.73 14.49 40.47
CA LYS A 280 -4.60 13.58 41.63
C LYS A 280 -5.39 12.26 41.45
N ASN A 281 -6.55 12.32 40.83
CA ASN A 281 -7.39 11.15 40.55
C ASN A 281 -6.94 10.38 39.30
N ILE A 282 -6.08 10.98 38.46
CA ILE A 282 -5.53 10.33 37.26
C ILE A 282 -4.69 9.11 37.60
N LEU A 283 -3.79 9.26 38.58
CA LEU A 283 -2.85 8.22 39.02
C LEU A 283 -3.54 7.12 39.84
N LYS A 284 -4.58 7.44 40.61
CA LYS A 284 -5.33 6.46 41.42
C LYS A 284 -6.22 5.52 40.61
N GLN A 285 -6.72 5.97 39.46
CA GLN A 285 -7.67 5.20 38.63
C GLN A 285 -7.04 4.53 37.40
N SER A 286 -5.85 4.97 36.94
CA SER A 286 -5.25 4.43 35.73
C SER A 286 -4.49 3.12 36.01
N LEU A 287 -5.10 1.99 35.65
CA LEU A 287 -4.30 0.81 35.33
C LEU A 287 -3.69 1.05 33.94
N GLY A 288 -2.35 1.13 33.92
CA GLY A 288 -1.59 1.20 32.67
C GLY A 288 -1.69 -0.09 31.86
N PRO A 289 -1.31 -0.06 30.58
CA PRO A 289 -1.19 -1.27 29.78
C PRO A 289 -0.11 -2.18 30.36
N ASP A 290 -0.52 -3.35 30.82
CA ASP A 290 0.32 -4.20 31.63
C ASP A 290 1.14 -5.20 30.79
N ALA A 291 1.83 -4.76 29.73
CA ALA A 291 2.76 -5.66 29.02
C ALA A 291 3.93 -6.11 29.93
N GLY A 292 4.17 -5.37 31.03
CA GLY A 292 5.29 -5.57 31.94
C GLY A 292 6.64 -5.26 31.30
N LYS A 293 7.70 -5.15 32.12
CA LYS A 293 9.08 -4.97 31.61
C LYS A 293 9.48 -6.12 30.68
N ARG A 294 9.06 -7.35 31.00
CA ARG A 294 9.34 -8.56 30.20
C ARG A 294 8.73 -8.49 28.80
N GLY A 295 7.47 -8.07 28.66
CA GLY A 295 6.82 -7.95 27.35
C GLY A 295 7.45 -6.87 26.47
N PHE A 296 7.85 -5.74 27.06
CA PHE A 296 8.58 -4.68 26.35
C PHE A 296 9.96 -5.16 25.86
N LEU A 297 10.75 -5.81 26.73
CA LEU A 297 12.05 -6.36 26.36
C LEU A 297 11.92 -7.48 25.32
N ALA A 298 10.92 -8.36 25.45
CA ALA A 298 10.64 -9.41 24.47
C ALA A 298 10.30 -8.82 23.10
N GLY A 299 9.52 -7.74 23.04
CA GLY A 299 9.20 -7.07 21.78
C GLY A 299 10.41 -6.38 21.14
N ILE A 300 11.30 -5.76 21.93
CA ILE A 300 12.58 -5.23 21.43
C ILE A 300 13.45 -6.37 20.90
N ALA A 301 13.65 -7.43 21.68
CA ALA A 301 14.47 -8.57 21.28
C ALA A 301 13.95 -9.22 20.00
N ALA A 302 12.64 -9.45 19.90
CA ALA A 302 11.99 -9.99 18.70
C ALA A 302 12.16 -9.05 17.49
N GLY A 303 11.97 -7.74 17.66
CA GLY A 303 12.20 -6.76 16.60
C GLY A 303 13.66 -6.73 16.14
N ALA A 304 14.60 -6.73 17.09
CA ALA A 304 16.04 -6.75 16.81
C ALA A 304 16.49 -8.04 16.11
N MET A 305 15.90 -9.19 16.48
CA MET A 305 16.17 -10.48 15.85
C MET A 305 15.60 -10.56 14.43
N MET A 306 14.43 -9.98 14.17
CA MET A 306 13.83 -9.93 12.82
C MET A 306 14.57 -8.97 11.88
N LEU A 307 15.15 -7.89 12.42
CA LEU A 307 15.74 -6.81 11.61
C LEU A 307 16.79 -7.28 10.57
N PRO A 308 17.78 -8.14 10.90
CA PRO A 308 18.73 -8.65 9.92
C PRO A 308 18.05 -9.39 8.78
N VAL A 309 17.06 -10.24 9.09
CA VAL A 309 16.29 -11.00 8.08
C VAL A 309 15.51 -10.05 7.18
N LEU A 310 14.85 -9.05 7.76
CA LEU A 310 14.05 -8.08 7.01
C LEU A 310 14.93 -7.17 6.14
N LYS A 311 16.10 -6.75 6.63
CA LYS A 311 17.07 -6.00 5.83
C LYS A 311 17.67 -6.84 4.73
N ALA A 312 18.01 -8.09 5.02
CA ALA A 312 18.51 -9.03 4.02
C ALA A 312 17.48 -9.22 2.90
N ASP A 313 16.21 -9.42 3.22
CA ASP A 313 15.13 -9.52 2.23
C ASP A 313 14.94 -8.21 1.44
N ALA A 314 14.89 -7.06 2.12
CA ALA A 314 14.72 -5.76 1.49
C ALA A 314 15.89 -5.38 0.56
N MET A 315 17.12 -5.68 0.98
CA MET A 315 18.36 -5.48 0.20
C MET A 315 18.58 -6.58 -0.82
N SER A 316 17.91 -7.73 -0.67
CA SER A 316 18.12 -8.86 -1.54
C SER A 316 17.84 -8.46 -2.98
N ARG A 317 18.84 -8.69 -3.82
CA ARG A 317 18.72 -8.61 -5.27
C ARG A 317 17.95 -9.82 -5.83
N ARG A 318 17.37 -10.69 -4.99
CA ARG A 318 16.46 -11.82 -5.34
C ARG A 318 15.19 -11.44 -6.09
N ASP A 319 15.12 -10.25 -6.65
CA ASP A 319 14.26 -10.04 -7.79
C ASP A 319 14.97 -10.67 -9.01
N ASN A 320 15.02 -12.01 -9.03
CA ASN A 320 15.84 -12.84 -9.93
C ASN A 320 15.56 -12.59 -11.42
N THR A 321 14.52 -11.84 -11.73
CA THR A 321 14.05 -11.56 -13.09
C THR A 321 14.20 -10.10 -13.50
N GLY A 322 14.66 -9.21 -12.60
CA GLY A 322 14.77 -7.77 -12.88
C GLY A 322 13.43 -7.07 -13.17
N ARG A 323 12.31 -7.67 -12.76
CA ARG A 323 10.95 -7.23 -13.12
C ARG A 323 10.20 -6.44 -12.06
N LEU A 324 10.81 -6.18 -10.90
CA LEU A 324 10.23 -5.25 -9.92
C LEU A 324 10.45 -3.80 -10.36
N ILE A 325 9.57 -3.33 -11.24
CA ILE A 325 9.52 -1.95 -11.71
C ILE A 325 8.63 -1.15 -10.76
N ARG A 326 9.13 -0.06 -10.20
CA ARG A 326 8.31 0.85 -9.37
C ARG A 326 7.66 1.94 -10.24
N PRO A 327 6.52 2.52 -9.81
CA PRO A 327 5.94 3.67 -10.50
C PRO A 327 6.91 4.85 -10.65
N PRO A 328 6.68 5.72 -11.65
CA PRO A 328 7.49 6.92 -11.84
C PRO A 328 7.43 7.82 -10.61
N GLY A 329 8.58 8.38 -10.24
CA GLY A 329 8.71 9.19 -9.02
C GLY A 329 8.87 8.38 -7.73
N ALA A 330 8.88 7.04 -7.79
CA ALA A 330 9.30 6.24 -6.65
C ALA A 330 10.75 6.56 -6.25
N ILE A 331 10.96 6.79 -4.95
CA ILE A 331 12.30 7.00 -4.41
C ILE A 331 13.10 5.69 -4.43
N PRO A 332 14.44 5.72 -4.24
CA PRO A 332 15.26 4.51 -4.21
C PRO A 332 14.71 3.46 -3.23
N GLU A 333 14.86 2.18 -3.58
CA GLU A 333 14.17 1.05 -2.94
C GLU A 333 14.34 1.02 -1.41
N THR A 334 15.55 1.31 -0.91
CA THR A 334 15.83 1.38 0.53
C THR A 334 14.99 2.43 1.25
N PHE A 335 14.85 3.63 0.67
CA PHE A 335 14.01 4.69 1.22
C PHE A 335 12.53 4.43 0.97
N PHE A 336 12.17 3.85 -0.17
CA PHE A 336 10.79 3.51 -0.51
C PHE A 336 10.18 2.59 0.55
N ASN A 337 10.94 1.57 0.93
CA ASN A 337 10.63 0.59 1.97
C ASN A 337 10.57 1.18 3.40
N SER A 338 11.06 2.40 3.61
CA SER A 338 10.93 3.15 4.87
C SER A 338 9.72 4.10 4.91
N ARG A 339 9.05 4.32 3.76
CA ARG A 339 7.95 5.30 3.63
C ARG A 339 6.63 4.71 3.13
N CYS A 340 6.66 3.64 2.34
CA CYS A 340 5.44 3.10 1.76
C CYS A 340 4.61 2.35 2.82
N ILE A 341 3.40 2.83 3.09
CA ILE A 341 2.46 2.20 4.05
C ILE A 341 1.55 1.14 3.38
N ALA A 342 1.83 0.75 2.14
CA ALA A 342 1.05 -0.24 1.37
C ALA A 342 -0.48 -0.02 1.40
N CYS A 343 -0.93 1.24 1.29
CA CYS A 343 -2.34 1.62 1.40
C CYS A 343 -3.18 1.30 0.14
N GLY A 344 -2.56 0.99 -0.99
CA GLY A 344 -3.22 0.66 -2.26
C GLY A 344 -3.74 1.84 -3.08
N GLN A 345 -3.74 3.08 -2.56
CA GLN A 345 -4.36 4.23 -3.24
C GLN A 345 -3.80 4.49 -4.65
N CYS A 346 -2.48 4.41 -4.83
CA CYS A 346 -1.84 4.58 -6.14
C CYS A 346 -2.27 3.52 -7.17
N MET A 347 -2.61 2.31 -6.73
CA MET A 347 -3.11 1.24 -7.60
C MET A 347 -4.54 1.55 -8.04
N LYS A 348 -5.39 1.99 -7.11
CA LYS A 348 -6.78 2.37 -7.40
C LYS A 348 -6.89 3.47 -8.45
N VAL A 349 -6.06 4.50 -8.36
CA VAL A 349 -6.12 5.65 -9.28
C VAL A 349 -5.42 5.42 -10.62
N CYS A 350 -4.83 4.24 -10.84
CA CYS A 350 -4.11 3.96 -12.08
C CYS A 350 -5.12 3.67 -13.21
N PRO A 351 -5.30 4.56 -14.20
CA PRO A 351 -6.29 4.35 -15.25
C PRO A 351 -5.95 3.14 -16.13
N ALA A 352 -4.65 2.87 -16.33
CA ALA A 352 -4.17 1.73 -17.10
C ALA A 352 -4.18 0.41 -16.32
N ASN A 353 -4.54 0.40 -15.03
CA ASN A 353 -4.42 -0.76 -14.13
C ASN A 353 -3.00 -1.40 -14.10
N ALA A 354 -1.98 -0.64 -14.53
CA ALA A 354 -0.60 -1.06 -14.61
C ALA A 354 0.01 -1.36 -13.23
N LEU A 355 -0.48 -0.67 -12.19
CA LEU A 355 0.03 -0.80 -10.83
C LEU A 355 -0.64 -1.94 -10.08
N GLN A 356 0.16 -2.95 -9.76
CA GLN A 356 -0.24 -4.15 -9.05
C GLN A 356 0.46 -4.24 -7.68
N PRO A 357 -0.15 -4.90 -6.69
CA PRO A 357 0.55 -5.22 -5.45
C PRO A 357 1.63 -6.26 -5.69
N CYS A 358 2.77 -6.09 -5.02
CA CYS A 358 3.77 -7.14 -4.91
C CYS A 358 3.21 -8.32 -4.12
N VAL A 359 3.52 -9.53 -4.56
CA VAL A 359 3.16 -10.80 -3.92
C VAL A 359 4.37 -11.37 -3.17
N MET A 360 4.20 -12.52 -2.51
CA MET A 360 5.30 -13.17 -1.76
C MET A 360 6.53 -13.46 -2.64
N ALA A 361 6.32 -13.77 -3.92
CA ALA A 361 7.41 -14.02 -4.88
C ALA A 361 8.31 -12.80 -5.13
N ASP A 362 7.81 -11.57 -4.89
CA ASP A 362 8.59 -10.33 -5.05
C ASP A 362 9.44 -9.98 -3.80
N GLY A 363 9.30 -10.77 -2.73
CA GLY A 363 9.91 -10.55 -1.43
C GLY A 363 8.87 -10.31 -0.34
N PHE A 364 9.07 -10.92 0.82
CA PHE A 364 8.14 -10.85 1.95
C PHE A 364 7.97 -9.41 2.45
N PHE A 365 9.06 -8.64 2.47
CA PHE A 365 9.05 -7.27 2.93
C PHE A 365 8.35 -6.31 1.95
N ARG A 366 8.35 -6.64 0.66
CA ARG A 366 7.77 -5.81 -0.40
C ARG A 366 6.30 -6.11 -0.62
N MET A 367 5.73 -7.14 -0.01
CA MET A 367 4.33 -7.53 -0.18
C MET A 367 3.37 -6.33 -0.06
N ALA A 368 2.35 -6.31 -0.91
CA ALA A 368 1.35 -5.25 -1.01
C ALA A 368 1.85 -3.84 -1.38
N THR A 369 3.15 -3.64 -1.60
CA THR A 369 3.68 -2.40 -2.17
C THR A 369 3.47 -2.37 -3.69
N PRO A 370 3.37 -1.19 -4.34
CA PRO A 370 3.05 -1.10 -5.78
C PRO A 370 4.24 -1.43 -6.68
N LYS A 371 3.98 -2.25 -7.70
CA LYS A 371 4.86 -2.50 -8.85
C LYS A 371 4.10 -2.28 -10.16
N VAL A 372 4.79 -1.84 -11.20
CA VAL A 372 4.25 -1.76 -12.56
C VAL A 372 4.35 -3.15 -13.17
N VAL A 373 3.26 -3.62 -13.78
CA VAL A 373 3.19 -4.87 -14.54
C VAL A 373 2.82 -4.52 -15.98
N PRO A 374 3.83 -4.26 -16.85
CA PRO A 374 3.62 -3.80 -18.23
C PRO A 374 2.61 -4.63 -19.02
N ARG A 375 2.63 -5.95 -18.86
CA ARG A 375 1.72 -6.87 -19.56
C ARG A 375 0.24 -6.64 -19.23
N ILE A 376 -0.10 -6.13 -18.05
CA ILE A 376 -1.47 -5.76 -17.69
C ILE A 376 -1.81 -4.37 -18.24
N GLY A 377 -0.87 -3.43 -18.14
CA GLY A 377 -1.05 -2.06 -18.61
C GLY A 377 0.26 -1.29 -18.63
N GLY A 378 0.44 -0.46 -19.66
CA GLY A 378 1.54 0.48 -19.79
C GLY A 378 1.31 1.77 -18.98
N CYS A 379 2.38 2.35 -18.45
CA CYS A 379 2.34 3.63 -17.77
C CYS A 379 2.19 4.78 -18.78
N GLU A 380 1.00 5.38 -18.83
CA GLU A 380 0.68 6.45 -19.77
C GLU A 380 1.55 7.71 -19.58
N GLU A 381 2.20 8.22 -20.64
CA GLU A 381 3.16 9.33 -20.57
C GLU A 381 2.60 10.54 -19.81
N LYS A 382 1.37 10.96 -20.13
CA LYS A 382 0.72 12.15 -19.57
C LYS A 382 0.04 11.92 -18.21
N CYS A 383 0.17 10.76 -17.57
CA CYS A 383 -0.48 10.47 -16.29
C CYS A 383 0.50 10.47 -15.09
N HIS A 384 0.28 11.28 -14.06
CA HIS A 384 1.18 11.40 -12.88
C HIS A 384 0.45 11.30 -11.53
N ILE A 385 -0.79 10.77 -11.56
CA ILE A 385 -1.72 10.75 -10.44
C ILE A 385 -1.27 9.90 -9.24
N CYS A 386 -0.44 8.87 -9.46
CA CYS A 386 0.07 8.01 -8.39
C CYS A 386 0.87 8.78 -7.32
N GLY A 387 1.61 9.82 -7.74
CA GLY A 387 2.35 10.73 -6.86
C GLY A 387 1.46 11.73 -6.13
N HIS A 388 0.29 12.07 -6.70
CA HIS A 388 -0.69 12.98 -6.08
C HIS A 388 -1.38 12.33 -4.88
N VAL A 389 -1.68 11.03 -4.94
CA VAL A 389 -2.38 10.30 -3.87
C VAL A 389 -1.47 9.70 -2.80
N CYS A 390 -0.15 9.72 -2.99
CA CYS A 390 0.78 9.15 -2.01
C CYS A 390 0.85 10.00 -0.73
N PRO A 391 0.43 9.48 0.45
CA PRO A 391 0.39 10.29 1.67
C PRO A 391 1.77 10.52 2.30
N THR A 392 2.71 9.60 2.09
CA THR A 392 4.05 9.57 2.71
C THR A 392 5.18 10.06 1.81
N GLY A 393 4.89 10.37 0.53
CA GLY A 393 5.93 10.74 -0.43
C GLY A 393 6.93 9.61 -0.73
N ALA A 394 6.49 8.34 -0.62
CA ALA A 394 7.22 7.20 -1.17
C ALA A 394 7.24 7.26 -2.70
N ILE A 395 6.13 7.70 -3.30
CA ILE A 395 6.04 8.14 -4.69
C ILE A 395 5.95 9.67 -4.65
N ARG A 396 6.89 10.35 -5.30
CA ARG A 396 6.94 11.80 -5.35
C ARG A 396 5.78 12.35 -6.19
N LYS A 397 5.23 13.48 -5.78
CA LYS A 397 4.37 14.30 -6.63
C LYS A 397 5.24 14.95 -7.69
N LEU A 398 5.15 14.47 -8.92
CA LEU A 398 5.83 15.04 -10.08
C LEU A 398 4.89 15.97 -10.84
N THR A 399 5.40 16.82 -11.72
CA THR A 399 4.61 17.42 -12.80
C THR A 399 4.59 16.50 -14.02
N HIS A 400 3.72 16.78 -15.00
CA HIS A 400 3.74 16.06 -16.29
C HIS A 400 5.12 16.13 -16.95
N GLU A 401 5.74 17.32 -16.96
CA GLU A 401 7.06 17.51 -17.56
C GLU A 401 8.13 16.69 -16.84
N GLU A 402 8.19 16.76 -15.51
CA GLU A 402 9.18 16.01 -14.74
C GLU A 402 9.05 14.50 -14.93
N LYS A 403 7.80 14.01 -15.04
CA LYS A 403 7.54 12.58 -15.24
C LYS A 403 8.22 12.05 -16.51
N ARG A 404 8.25 12.83 -17.61
CA ARG A 404 8.86 12.41 -18.90
C ARG A 404 10.36 12.12 -18.81
N PHE A 405 11.01 12.45 -17.69
CA PHE A 405 12.43 12.20 -17.39
C PHE A 405 12.64 11.25 -16.20
N ALA A 406 11.57 10.74 -15.58
CA ALA A 406 11.61 9.74 -14.52
C ALA A 406 11.56 8.31 -15.14
N LYS A 407 12.73 7.80 -15.52
CA LYS A 407 12.95 6.47 -16.12
C LYS A 407 12.79 5.40 -15.05
N ILE A 408 11.86 4.48 -15.29
CA ILE A 408 11.52 3.39 -14.38
C ILE A 408 12.09 2.04 -14.82
N GLY A 409 12.63 1.96 -16.03
CA GLY A 409 13.25 0.77 -16.60
C GLY A 409 13.63 0.95 -18.07
N THR A 410 14.01 -0.14 -18.71
CA THR A 410 14.36 -0.21 -20.13
C THR A 410 13.75 -1.45 -20.78
N ALA A 411 13.23 -1.29 -21.99
CA ALA A 411 12.69 -2.37 -22.80
C ALA A 411 13.83 -3.13 -23.51
N VAL A 412 13.70 -4.45 -23.59
CA VAL A 412 14.64 -5.38 -24.21
C VAL A 412 13.86 -6.30 -25.14
N VAL A 413 14.36 -6.46 -26.37
CA VAL A 413 13.77 -7.37 -27.37
C VAL A 413 14.45 -8.72 -27.29
N ASP A 414 13.68 -9.76 -26.99
CA ASP A 414 14.06 -11.16 -27.19
C ASP A 414 13.89 -11.52 -28.67
N ARG A 415 15.03 -11.61 -29.36
CA ARG A 415 15.08 -11.89 -30.80
C ARG A 415 14.48 -13.24 -31.15
N ASN A 416 14.59 -14.24 -30.27
CA ASN A 416 14.08 -15.59 -30.53
C ASN A 416 12.56 -15.68 -30.43
N ARG A 417 11.91 -14.71 -29.77
CA ARG A 417 10.45 -14.65 -29.64
C ARG A 417 9.81 -13.62 -30.56
N CYS A 418 10.57 -12.62 -30.98
CA CYS A 418 10.05 -11.53 -31.79
C CYS A 418 9.69 -12.03 -33.20
N ILE A 419 8.47 -11.76 -33.63
CA ILE A 419 7.97 -12.14 -34.97
C ILE A 419 8.86 -11.53 -36.07
N ALA A 420 9.31 -10.29 -35.90
CA ALA A 420 10.20 -9.63 -36.85
C ALA A 420 11.58 -10.28 -36.93
N TRP A 421 12.18 -10.61 -35.78
CA TRP A 421 13.52 -11.19 -35.73
C TRP A 421 13.55 -12.69 -36.09
N GLU A 422 12.65 -13.51 -35.51
CA GLU A 422 12.69 -14.97 -35.67
C GLU A 422 11.95 -15.43 -36.92
N GLN A 423 10.74 -14.90 -37.16
CA GLN A 423 9.88 -15.37 -38.25
C GLN A 423 10.12 -14.64 -39.57
N ASN A 424 10.98 -13.62 -39.59
CA ASN A 424 11.24 -12.77 -40.76
C ASN A 424 9.92 -12.20 -41.35
N LYS A 425 9.04 -11.67 -40.50
CA LYS A 425 7.77 -11.03 -40.89
C LYS A 425 7.69 -9.62 -40.34
N GLU A 426 7.16 -8.67 -41.10
CA GLU A 426 7.03 -7.29 -40.62
C GLU A 426 6.04 -7.20 -39.45
N CYS A 427 6.53 -6.71 -38.31
CA CYS A 427 5.73 -6.45 -37.11
C CYS A 427 6.26 -5.19 -36.43
N LEU A 428 5.52 -4.08 -36.54
CA LEU A 428 5.93 -2.76 -36.05
C LEU A 428 5.12 -2.26 -34.84
N VAL A 429 4.30 -3.14 -34.24
CA VAL A 429 3.41 -2.78 -33.11
C VAL A 429 4.15 -2.06 -31.99
N CYS A 430 5.33 -2.54 -31.59
CA CYS A 430 6.10 -1.89 -30.52
C CYS A 430 6.63 -0.50 -30.88
N VAL A 431 6.91 -0.25 -32.17
CA VAL A 431 7.36 1.05 -32.69
C VAL A 431 6.20 2.03 -32.65
N GLU A 432 5.05 1.64 -33.22
CA GLU A 432 3.85 2.49 -33.31
C GLU A 432 3.28 2.88 -31.95
N VAL A 433 3.32 1.98 -30.97
CA VAL A 433 2.74 2.22 -29.63
C VAL A 433 3.69 2.97 -28.68
N CYS A 434 4.93 3.24 -29.08
CA CYS A 434 5.93 3.85 -28.21
C CYS A 434 5.70 5.37 -28.08
N PRO A 435 5.25 5.90 -26.92
CA PRO A 435 4.96 7.33 -26.79
C PRO A 435 6.23 8.19 -26.64
N TYR A 436 7.40 7.57 -26.53
CA TYR A 436 8.68 8.24 -26.29
C TYR A 436 9.62 8.21 -27.50
N ASN A 437 9.18 7.61 -28.61
CA ASN A 437 9.99 7.38 -29.83
C ASN A 437 11.34 6.72 -29.52
N ALA A 438 11.31 5.78 -28.56
CA ALA A 438 12.48 5.06 -28.09
C ALA A 438 12.73 3.73 -28.82
N ILE A 439 11.96 3.41 -29.86
CA ILE A 439 12.06 2.17 -30.61
C ILE A 439 12.08 2.54 -32.09
N GLU A 440 13.17 2.19 -32.76
CA GLU A 440 13.39 2.47 -34.18
C GLU A 440 13.25 1.19 -35.00
N SER A 441 12.82 1.35 -36.25
CA SER A 441 12.76 0.28 -37.24
C SER A 441 14.04 0.27 -38.08
N VAL A 442 14.80 -0.81 -38.02
CA VAL A 442 16.05 -0.98 -38.77
C VAL A 442 15.87 -2.11 -39.78
N THR A 443 16.28 -1.92 -41.03
CA THR A 443 16.30 -2.99 -42.02
C THR A 443 17.57 -3.83 -41.86
N VAL A 444 17.40 -5.13 -41.70
CA VAL A 444 18.50 -6.10 -41.58
C VAL A 444 18.44 -7.08 -42.75
N GLU A 445 19.60 -7.35 -43.34
CA GLU A 445 19.76 -8.39 -44.36
C GLU A 445 19.94 -9.76 -43.69
N THR A 446 19.03 -10.68 -43.97
CA THR A 446 19.15 -12.09 -43.56
C THR A 446 19.28 -12.98 -44.80
N THR A 447 19.61 -14.26 -44.59
CA THR A 447 19.68 -15.25 -45.68
C THR A 447 18.36 -15.45 -46.42
N LYS A 448 17.24 -14.92 -45.90
CA LYS A 448 15.89 -15.03 -46.47
C LYS A 448 15.40 -13.73 -47.12
N GLY A 449 16.20 -12.66 -47.11
CA GLY A 449 15.83 -11.34 -47.67
C GLY A 449 16.09 -10.17 -46.71
N ARG A 450 15.59 -8.99 -47.07
CA ARG A 450 15.64 -7.77 -46.25
C ARG A 450 14.38 -7.69 -45.40
N PHE A 451 14.54 -7.54 -44.08
CA PHE A 451 13.41 -7.45 -43.14
C PHE A 451 13.60 -6.28 -42.18
N THR A 452 12.49 -5.63 -41.83
CA THR A 452 12.48 -4.53 -40.87
C THR A 452 12.26 -5.05 -39.46
N VAL A 453 13.17 -4.73 -38.55
CA VAL A 453 13.17 -5.21 -37.17
C VAL A 453 13.23 -4.06 -36.15
N PRO A 454 12.59 -4.19 -34.98
CA PRO A 454 12.63 -3.17 -33.94
C PRO A 454 13.93 -3.22 -33.14
N VAL A 455 14.51 -2.05 -32.89
CA VAL A 455 15.68 -1.83 -32.02
C VAL A 455 15.33 -0.76 -30.98
N VAL A 456 15.65 -1.01 -29.71
CA VAL A 456 15.34 -0.07 -28.61
C VAL A 456 16.53 0.85 -28.37
N ASP A 457 16.30 2.16 -28.37
CA ASP A 457 17.25 3.15 -27.83
C ASP A 457 17.08 3.22 -26.30
N GLU A 458 18.09 2.74 -25.58
CA GLU A 458 18.10 2.70 -24.13
C GLU A 458 18.04 4.09 -23.48
N ASP A 459 18.61 5.12 -24.12
CA ASP A 459 18.65 6.48 -23.59
C ASP A 459 17.28 7.13 -23.65
N LEU A 460 16.53 6.89 -24.73
CA LEU A 460 15.17 7.41 -24.91
C LEU A 460 14.11 6.59 -24.14
N CYS A 461 14.38 5.30 -23.93
CA CYS A 461 13.43 4.40 -23.28
C CYS A 461 13.19 4.78 -21.81
N MET A 462 11.94 5.06 -21.47
CA MET A 462 11.51 5.40 -20.11
C MET A 462 11.03 4.20 -19.29
N GLY A 463 10.88 3.03 -19.93
CA GLY A 463 10.40 1.80 -19.29
C GLY A 463 8.89 1.81 -18.99
N CYS A 464 8.08 2.55 -19.75
CA CYS A 464 6.65 2.65 -19.49
C CYS A 464 5.87 1.35 -19.68
N GLY A 465 6.36 0.44 -20.54
CA GLY A 465 5.75 -0.87 -20.73
C GLY A 465 4.65 -0.96 -21.79
N MET A 466 4.34 0.10 -22.53
CA MET A 466 3.32 0.05 -23.60
C MET A 466 3.66 -0.98 -24.69
N CYS A 467 4.94 -1.08 -25.06
CA CYS A 467 5.40 -2.06 -26.05
C CYS A 467 5.23 -3.51 -25.59
N GLU A 468 5.45 -3.81 -24.31
CA GLU A 468 5.24 -5.15 -23.73
C GLU A 468 3.75 -5.50 -23.63
N GLN A 469 2.91 -4.52 -23.28
CA GLN A 469 1.46 -4.67 -23.22
C GLN A 469 0.88 -5.06 -24.59
N GLN A 470 1.26 -4.32 -25.63
CA GLN A 470 0.68 -4.45 -26.97
C GLN A 470 1.36 -5.55 -27.82
N CYS A 471 2.44 -6.15 -27.33
CA CYS A 471 3.14 -7.20 -28.06
C CYS A 471 2.21 -8.39 -28.36
N PRO A 472 1.98 -8.74 -29.65
CA PRO A 472 1.02 -9.77 -30.06
C PRO A 472 1.51 -11.20 -29.77
N VAL A 473 2.78 -11.36 -29.37
CA VAL A 473 3.33 -12.67 -29.00
C VAL A 473 2.64 -13.17 -27.74
N PHE A 474 2.08 -14.39 -27.84
CA PHE A 474 1.38 -15.06 -26.75
C PHE A 474 2.34 -15.47 -25.61
N ASP A 475 1.78 -15.64 -24.42
CA ASP A 475 2.49 -15.88 -23.15
C ASP A 475 3.39 -14.72 -22.74
N THR A 476 4.71 -14.87 -22.91
CA THR A 476 5.70 -13.83 -22.63
C THR A 476 5.92 -13.00 -23.89
N ALA A 477 5.70 -11.69 -23.77
CA ALA A 477 5.98 -10.74 -24.83
C ALA A 477 7.42 -10.89 -25.34
N ALA A 478 7.62 -10.65 -26.64
CA ALA A 478 8.95 -10.62 -27.22
C ALA A 478 9.74 -9.37 -26.84
N ILE A 479 9.07 -8.27 -26.51
CA ILE A 479 9.70 -7.07 -25.94
C ILE A 479 9.26 -6.92 -24.50
N VAL A 480 10.23 -6.76 -23.60
CA VAL A 480 10.03 -6.83 -22.15
C VAL A 480 10.72 -5.67 -21.47
N VAL A 481 10.06 -5.04 -20.51
CA VAL A 481 10.70 -4.05 -19.65
C VAL A 481 11.35 -4.69 -18.43
N TYR A 482 12.59 -4.30 -18.18
CA TYR A 482 13.34 -4.61 -16.98
C TYR A 482 13.70 -3.32 -16.23
N LYS A 483 13.96 -3.41 -14.93
CA LYS A 483 14.26 -2.24 -14.07
C LYS A 483 15.62 -1.59 -14.29
N PHE A 484 16.50 -2.16 -15.12
CA PHE A 484 17.84 -1.60 -15.30
C PHE A 484 17.77 -0.22 -15.97
N GLY A 485 18.77 0.62 -15.69
CA GLY A 485 18.80 2.00 -16.17
C GLY A 485 17.78 2.95 -15.50
N GLU A 486 17.04 2.50 -14.48
CA GLU A 486 16.12 3.38 -13.74
C GLU A 486 16.87 4.52 -13.03
N ASN A 487 16.27 5.71 -13.00
CA ASN A 487 16.77 6.83 -12.22
C ASN A 487 15.78 7.13 -11.09
N ARG A 488 16.15 6.84 -9.84
CA ARG A 488 15.32 7.17 -8.68
C ARG A 488 16.03 8.22 -7.83
N ILE A 489 15.43 9.39 -7.68
CA ILE A 489 15.99 10.49 -6.88
C ILE A 489 15.06 10.88 -5.72
N VAL A 490 15.65 11.08 -4.54
CA VAL A 490 14.90 11.50 -3.34
C VAL A 490 14.56 12.99 -3.39
N TYR A 491 15.48 13.80 -3.91
CA TYR A 491 15.41 15.27 -3.97
C TYR A 491 15.88 15.78 -5.34
N GLY A 492 15.58 17.04 -5.64
CA GLY A 492 15.91 17.67 -6.92
C GLY A 492 14.89 17.32 -8.02
N SER A 493 15.04 17.95 -9.18
CA SER A 493 14.20 17.67 -10.35
C SER A 493 14.79 16.52 -11.18
N TYR A 494 13.93 15.82 -11.90
CA TYR A 494 14.35 14.90 -12.97
C TYR A 494 14.84 15.67 -14.21
N ILE A 495 14.51 16.96 -14.28
CA ILE A 495 14.90 17.86 -15.36
C ILE A 495 16.23 18.52 -14.98
N SER A 496 17.30 18.13 -15.66
CA SER A 496 18.49 18.97 -15.78
C SER A 496 18.53 19.54 -17.20
N GLU A 497 18.75 20.84 -17.38
CA GLU A 497 18.69 21.50 -18.69
C GLU A 497 19.52 20.79 -19.77
N ALA A 498 20.75 20.36 -19.45
CA ALA A 498 21.61 19.62 -20.36
C ALA A 498 21.00 18.27 -20.81
N ARG A 499 20.43 17.50 -19.87
CA ARG A 499 19.75 16.23 -20.18
C ARG A 499 18.45 16.44 -20.94
N LYS A 500 17.69 17.49 -20.60
CA LYS A 500 16.46 17.87 -21.31
C LYS A 500 16.79 18.21 -22.76
N LYS A 501 17.82 19.04 -23.00
CA LYS A 501 18.27 19.40 -24.34
C LYS A 501 18.74 18.17 -25.13
N ASN A 502 19.63 17.35 -24.58
CA ASN A 502 20.11 16.13 -25.24
C ASN A 502 19.00 15.13 -25.57
N MET A 503 18.06 14.88 -24.65
CA MET A 503 16.94 13.96 -24.89
C MET A 503 15.93 14.52 -25.88
N LEU A 504 15.64 15.82 -25.85
CA LEU A 504 14.71 16.45 -26.80
C LEU A 504 15.33 16.53 -28.20
N GLU A 505 16.62 16.83 -28.32
CA GLU A 505 17.34 16.76 -29.59
C GLU A 505 17.29 15.34 -30.18
N LYS A 506 17.57 14.31 -29.37
CA LYS A 506 17.44 12.90 -29.78
C LYS A 506 16.02 12.52 -30.22
N ARG A 507 14.99 12.97 -29.49
CA ARG A 507 13.58 12.73 -29.86
C ARG A 507 13.18 13.45 -31.15
N ASN A 508 13.63 14.68 -31.33
CA ASN A 508 13.33 15.43 -32.55
C ASN A 508 14.07 14.85 -33.77
N SER A 509 15.28 14.29 -33.57
CA SER A 509 15.99 13.59 -34.64
C SER A 509 15.34 12.26 -35.00
N SER A 510 14.73 11.54 -34.04
CA SER A 510 13.96 10.32 -34.34
C SER A 510 12.64 10.62 -35.08
N ASP A 511 12.08 11.81 -34.90
CA ASP A 511 10.80 12.24 -35.51
C ASP A 511 10.96 12.80 -36.94
N SER A 512 12.19 13.07 -37.39
CA SER A 512 12.45 13.63 -38.72
C SER A 512 12.37 12.53 -39.80
N PRO A 513 11.56 12.71 -40.86
CA PRO A 513 11.39 11.70 -41.92
C PRO A 513 12.66 11.43 -42.77
N ASP A 514 13.69 12.27 -42.63
CA ASP A 514 14.96 12.20 -43.37
C ASP A 514 16.08 11.43 -42.62
N ASN A 515 15.75 10.44 -41.79
CA ASN A 515 16.76 9.70 -41.03
C ASN A 515 17.52 8.66 -41.90
N THR A 516 18.18 9.14 -42.95
CA THR A 516 19.26 8.46 -43.70
C THR A 516 20.58 8.43 -42.91
N GLY A 517 20.62 9.07 -41.73
CA GLY A 517 21.80 9.19 -40.87
C GLY A 517 22.27 7.91 -40.17
N PHE A 518 21.55 6.80 -40.29
CA PHE A 518 22.00 5.48 -39.82
C PHE A 518 22.38 4.50 -40.93
N GLU A 519 22.17 4.84 -42.22
CA GLU A 519 22.75 4.06 -43.33
C GLU A 519 24.29 4.04 -43.23
N THR A 520 24.89 5.09 -42.66
CA THR A 520 26.34 5.18 -42.38
C THR A 520 26.80 4.44 -41.12
N LYS A 521 25.89 4.02 -40.23
CA LYS A 521 26.21 3.06 -39.14
C LYS A 521 25.87 1.63 -39.53
N ALA A 522 24.90 1.42 -40.42
CA ALA A 522 24.59 0.13 -41.02
C ALA A 522 25.69 -0.32 -42.00
N SER A 523 26.37 0.60 -42.69
CA SER A 523 27.52 0.27 -43.56
C SER A 523 28.78 -0.18 -42.80
N HIS A 524 28.87 0.10 -41.50
CA HIS A 524 29.85 -0.51 -40.59
C HIS A 524 29.35 -1.78 -39.89
N LEU A 525 28.08 -2.16 -40.09
CA LEU A 525 27.52 -3.47 -39.71
C LEU A 525 27.60 -4.50 -40.85
N GLY A 526 28.47 -4.26 -41.84
CA GLY A 526 28.91 -5.30 -42.75
C GLY A 526 29.69 -6.38 -41.99
N SER A 527 29.17 -7.61 -42.02
CA SER A 527 29.82 -8.88 -41.61
C SER A 527 29.98 -9.23 -40.13
N ASP A 528 29.54 -8.39 -39.17
CA ASP A 528 29.64 -8.72 -37.73
C ASP A 528 28.30 -8.52 -36.99
N VAL A 529 27.46 -9.56 -36.99
CA VAL A 529 26.24 -9.69 -36.16
C VAL A 529 26.54 -9.64 -34.64
N LYS A 530 27.81 -9.60 -34.24
CA LYS A 530 28.30 -9.58 -32.84
C LYS A 530 28.45 -8.18 -32.21
N LYS A 531 28.19 -7.07 -32.91
CA LYS A 531 28.40 -5.70 -32.39
C LYS A 531 27.14 -4.83 -32.38
N LEU A 532 26.02 -5.38 -31.91
CA LEU A 532 24.88 -4.55 -31.46
C LEU A 532 25.07 -4.20 -29.97
N PRO A 533 24.70 -2.98 -29.53
CA PRO A 533 24.85 -2.56 -28.12
C PRO A 533 24.16 -3.54 -27.16
N PRO A 534 24.64 -3.67 -25.90
CA PRO A 534 24.24 -4.75 -25.00
C PRO A 534 22.81 -4.56 -24.46
N GLY A 535 21.82 -4.89 -25.28
CA GLY A 535 20.39 -4.93 -24.96
C GLY A 535 19.68 -6.15 -25.55
N SER A 536 20.43 -7.17 -25.97
CA SER A 536 19.92 -8.42 -26.55
C SER A 536 20.55 -9.62 -25.86
N ILE A 537 19.73 -10.58 -25.44
CA ILE A 537 20.21 -11.88 -24.95
C ILE A 537 20.54 -12.72 -26.19
N ASP A 538 21.83 -13.01 -26.41
CA ASP A 538 22.31 -13.94 -27.43
C ASP A 538 22.63 -15.31 -26.81
N LYS A 539 22.55 -16.36 -27.62
CA LYS A 539 22.44 -17.79 -27.30
C LYS A 539 23.54 -18.47 -26.43
N ASN A 540 24.47 -17.75 -25.79
CA ASN A 540 25.67 -18.39 -25.21
C ASN A 540 25.85 -18.37 -23.68
N ASP A 541 24.88 -17.89 -22.88
CA ASP A 541 24.99 -17.91 -21.39
C ASP A 541 24.08 -18.97 -20.71
N HIS A 542 24.04 -20.17 -21.28
CA HIS A 542 23.57 -21.37 -20.60
C HIS A 542 24.70 -22.39 -20.50
N GLY A 543 25.51 -22.26 -19.45
CA GLY A 543 26.53 -23.23 -19.07
C GLY A 543 26.66 -23.34 -17.56
N GLY A 544 25.97 -24.32 -16.97
CA GLY A 544 26.34 -24.86 -15.65
C GLY A 544 25.27 -24.90 -14.56
N THR A 545 24.07 -25.39 -14.84
CA THR A 545 23.24 -26.00 -13.78
C THR A 545 23.60 -27.49 -13.68
N SER A 546 24.40 -27.85 -12.67
CA SER A 546 24.53 -29.22 -12.20
C SER A 546 23.17 -29.73 -11.72
N SER A 547 22.69 -30.76 -12.39
CA SER A 547 21.56 -31.60 -12.01
C SER A 547 21.82 -32.27 -10.65
N GLY A 548 21.11 -31.82 -9.62
CA GLY A 548 20.93 -32.54 -8.36
C GLY A 548 19.45 -32.76 -8.15
N GLY A 549 18.94 -33.90 -8.61
CA GLY A 549 17.56 -34.29 -8.38
C GLY A 549 17.32 -34.59 -6.91
N PHE A 550 16.17 -34.14 -6.39
CA PHE A 550 15.56 -34.74 -5.21
C PHE A 550 14.05 -34.80 -5.42
N SER A 551 13.58 -36.04 -5.54
CA SER A 551 12.19 -36.44 -5.45
C SER A 551 11.70 -36.29 -4.02
N PHE A 552 10.63 -35.51 -3.82
CA PHE A 552 9.39 -35.81 -3.10
C PHE A 552 8.56 -34.53 -2.89
#